data_AF-A0A2V8PIA5-F1
#
_entry.id   AF-A0A2V8PIA5-F1
#
_cell.length_a   1.000
_cell.length_b   1.000
_cell.length_c   1.000
_cell.angle_alpha   90.00
_cell.angle_beta   90.00
_cell.angle_gamma   90.00
#
_symmetry.space_group_name_H-M   'P 1'
#
loop_
_entity.id
_entity.type
_entity.pdbx_description
1 polymer ?
#
loop_
_entity_poly.entity_id
_entity_poly.type
_entity_poly.pdbx_seq_one_letter_code
_entity_poly.pdbx_strand_id
1 'polypeptide(L)'
;MPHDIAGSHEESEPDHGHSETSAGAGGPVPMSEPLSEAGGAAAPATAPATSPIAIPPLPPFPVCIINLKAGCYRITYKPVGFNVFNGTMRVDKSGGTTTISGDLYRFLNLIIPVTPIGPTPLKPQVATAGGASLKTPPTSISIFPILLNIPIYPRNKYYSYLKVTNIQTSPIFAPPGQCALTLTAQEYVYTQPPAGQFNGTFPPAPGSRTVTIVLHPVPPPFGFAGPYFEGRLFEGGVDKGSFSMGWVSSFFRRAKVEVDTLTGAVAPQPVPAISGGGTEDIRTTYATAGWDVTVKYDQTNVPVPAGVTATNCWSPADLHALMLTVRDPATNLDAEWHMHLVVVPAKMGCGRGVMYDTIGTPREGVASFSDVGYPHTDTSNPTSFGTAADKKQRLVPRAFMRSACHETGHGFNQIHQEQE
;
A
#
# COMPACT_ATOMS: atom_id res chain seq x y z
N MET A 1 13.30 -77.19 -16.69
CA MET A 1 12.06 -77.84 -17.15
C MET A 1 10.97 -77.49 -16.16
N PRO A 2 9.76 -77.15 -16.64
CA PRO A 2 9.06 -75.85 -16.49
C PRO A 2 7.89 -75.92 -15.47
N HIS A 3 7.21 -74.86 -14.99
CA HIS A 3 6.47 -73.71 -15.58
C HIS A 3 6.22 -72.64 -14.46
N ASP A 4 6.35 -71.29 -14.65
CA ASP A 4 5.41 -70.29 -15.25
C ASP A 4 4.12 -70.03 -14.40
N ILE A 5 3.59 -68.84 -14.05
CA ILE A 5 3.66 -67.40 -14.47
C ILE A 5 3.10 -66.48 -13.33
N ALA A 6 3.37 -65.16 -13.46
CA ALA A 6 2.61 -63.97 -13.01
C ALA A 6 3.08 -63.34 -11.68
N GLY A 7 3.52 -62.09 -11.59
CA GLY A 7 3.10 -60.88 -12.29
C GLY A 7 2.69 -59.86 -11.21
N SER A 8 3.62 -59.04 -10.72
CA SER A 8 3.35 -58.01 -9.70
C SER A 8 3.58 -56.63 -10.28
N HIS A 9 2.51 -55.84 -10.20
CA HIS A 9 2.28 -54.53 -10.76
C HIS A 9 3.26 -53.45 -10.26
N GLU A 10 3.57 -52.54 -11.20
CA GLU A 10 3.97 -51.16 -10.93
C GLU A 10 2.91 -50.47 -10.05
N GLU A 11 3.29 -50.08 -8.84
CA GLU A 11 2.61 -49.02 -8.10
C GLU A 11 3.25 -47.70 -8.53
N SER A 12 2.58 -47.03 -9.46
CA SER A 12 2.82 -45.64 -9.82
C SER A 12 2.37 -44.76 -8.65
N GLU A 13 3.30 -43.99 -8.09
CA GLU A 13 2.99 -42.92 -7.14
C GLU A 13 2.03 -41.92 -7.81
N PRO A 14 0.99 -41.45 -7.11
CA PRO A 14 0.08 -40.47 -7.67
C PRO A 14 0.79 -39.12 -7.79
N ASP A 15 0.87 -38.68 -9.03
CA ASP A 15 1.13 -37.31 -9.47
C ASP A 15 0.29 -36.33 -8.63
N HIS A 16 0.92 -35.66 -7.68
CA HIS A 16 0.31 -34.55 -6.94
C HIS A 16 0.27 -33.32 -7.84
N GLY A 17 -0.61 -33.38 -8.84
CA GLY A 17 -1.12 -32.20 -9.52
C GLY A 17 -1.80 -31.32 -8.48
N HIS A 18 -1.14 -30.24 -8.07
CA HIS A 18 -1.78 -29.12 -7.40
C HIS A 18 -2.68 -28.41 -8.41
N SER A 19 -3.83 -29.01 -8.68
CA SER A 19 -5.02 -28.38 -9.24
C SER A 19 -6.00 -28.15 -8.10
N GLU A 20 -5.65 -27.26 -7.18
CA GLU A 20 -6.69 -26.57 -6.41
C GLU A 20 -7.24 -25.44 -7.28
N THR A 21 -8.29 -25.77 -8.02
CA THR A 21 -9.23 -24.79 -8.52
C THR A 21 -9.85 -24.06 -7.32
N SER A 22 -9.22 -22.98 -6.89
CA SER A 22 -9.88 -21.96 -6.06
C SER A 22 -10.96 -21.30 -6.93
N ALA A 23 -12.15 -21.90 -6.90
CA ALA A 23 -13.37 -21.34 -7.46
C ALA A 23 -13.80 -20.17 -6.57
N GLY A 24 -13.19 -19.02 -6.84
CA GLY A 24 -13.48 -17.75 -6.21
C GLY A 24 -12.72 -16.66 -6.95
N ALA A 25 -12.91 -16.58 -8.28
CA ALA A 25 -12.43 -15.47 -9.07
C ALA A 25 -13.10 -14.19 -8.56
N GLY A 26 -12.46 -13.55 -7.57
CA GLY A 26 -12.77 -12.18 -7.21
C GLY A 26 -12.65 -11.36 -8.49
N GLY A 27 -13.69 -10.60 -8.82
CA GLY A 27 -13.60 -9.64 -9.92
C GLY A 27 -12.34 -8.77 -9.77
N PRO A 28 -11.81 -8.23 -10.88
CA PRO A 28 -10.55 -7.50 -10.86
C PRO A 28 -10.58 -6.38 -9.81
N VAL A 29 -9.57 -6.35 -8.94
CA VAL A 29 -9.38 -5.27 -7.97
C VAL A 29 -9.18 -3.97 -8.75
N PRO A 30 -9.89 -2.88 -8.41
CA PRO A 30 -9.70 -1.62 -9.12
C PRO A 30 -8.27 -1.12 -8.90
N MET A 31 -7.52 -0.99 -10.00
CA MET A 31 -6.18 -0.43 -10.00
C MET A 31 -6.16 0.86 -10.82
N SER A 32 -5.50 1.89 -10.30
CA SER A 32 -5.25 3.12 -11.03
C SER A 32 -4.30 2.88 -12.18
N GLU A 33 -4.62 3.47 -13.33
CA GLU A 33 -3.87 3.35 -14.56
C GLU A 33 -3.13 4.66 -14.86
N PRO A 34 -2.06 4.60 -15.67
CA PRO A 34 -1.44 5.78 -16.24
C PRO A 34 -2.46 6.71 -16.88
N LEU A 35 -2.45 7.97 -16.46
CA LEU A 35 -3.32 9.00 -17.02
C LEU A 35 -2.72 9.55 -18.32
N SER A 36 -3.53 9.63 -19.35
CA SER A 36 -3.17 10.32 -20.59
C SER A 36 -3.02 11.81 -20.33
N GLU A 37 -1.90 12.41 -20.76
CA GLU A 37 -1.72 13.86 -20.75
C GLU A 37 -2.76 14.52 -21.67
N ALA A 38 -3.84 15.04 -21.11
CA ALA A 38 -4.77 15.90 -21.85
C ALA A 38 -4.15 17.30 -22.00
N GLY A 39 -3.20 17.43 -22.93
CA GLY A 39 -2.68 18.72 -23.39
C GLY A 39 -3.74 19.47 -24.20
N GLY A 40 -4.61 20.22 -23.52
CA GLY A 40 -5.59 21.09 -24.16
C GLY A 40 -4.97 22.39 -24.68
N ALA A 41 -4.17 22.33 -25.75
CA ALA A 41 -3.84 23.53 -26.53
C ALA A 41 -4.79 23.62 -27.72
N ALA A 42 -5.77 24.53 -27.65
CA ALA A 42 -6.61 24.85 -28.80
C ALA A 42 -5.78 25.51 -29.90
N ALA A 43 -5.88 25.00 -31.13
CA ALA A 43 -5.23 25.58 -32.31
C ALA A 43 -5.76 27.01 -32.59
N PRO A 44 -4.90 27.98 -32.96
CA PRO A 44 -5.37 29.31 -33.29
C PRO A 44 -6.01 29.33 -34.67
N ALA A 45 -7.26 29.78 -34.75
CA ALA A 45 -7.90 30.14 -36.00
C ALA A 45 -7.30 31.45 -36.54
N THR A 46 -6.97 31.46 -37.82
CA THR A 46 -6.42 32.60 -38.56
C THR A 46 -7.45 33.75 -38.60
N ALA A 47 -7.12 34.91 -38.05
CA ALA A 47 -7.95 36.11 -38.10
C ALA A 47 -7.41 37.13 -39.12
N PRO A 48 -8.29 37.91 -39.79
CA PRO A 48 -7.89 38.89 -40.80
C PRO A 48 -7.31 40.17 -40.18
N ALA A 49 -6.39 40.79 -40.91
CA ALA A 49 -5.69 42.01 -40.50
C ALA A 49 -6.64 43.18 -40.27
N THR A 50 -6.62 43.74 -39.05
CA THR A 50 -7.26 45.02 -38.71
C THR A 50 -6.29 45.93 -37.95
N SER A 51 -6.45 47.23 -38.20
CA SER A 51 -5.65 48.39 -37.81
C SER A 51 -5.24 48.46 -36.32
N PRO A 52 -4.19 49.23 -35.95
CA PRO A 52 -3.63 49.21 -34.60
C PRO A 52 -4.59 49.84 -33.59
N ILE A 53 -5.25 48.99 -32.80
CA ILE A 53 -5.97 49.37 -31.60
C ILE A 53 -4.93 49.57 -30.49
N ALA A 54 -5.02 50.69 -29.77
CA ALA A 54 -4.22 50.93 -28.57
C ALA A 54 -4.41 49.77 -27.59
N ILE A 55 -3.34 49.03 -27.31
CA ILE A 55 -3.36 47.87 -26.42
C ILE A 55 -3.56 48.39 -24.99
N PRO A 56 -4.71 48.12 -24.33
CA PRO A 56 -4.84 48.43 -22.92
C PRO A 56 -3.75 47.63 -22.16
N PRO A 57 -3.17 48.16 -21.08
CA PRO A 57 -2.19 47.41 -20.30
C PRO A 57 -2.81 46.06 -19.93
N LEU A 58 -2.12 44.96 -20.27
CA LEU A 58 -2.57 43.61 -19.92
C LEU A 58 -2.93 43.62 -18.43
N PRO A 59 -4.15 43.22 -18.04
CA PRO A 59 -4.47 43.08 -16.63
C PRO A 59 -3.45 42.12 -16.01
N PRO A 60 -3.04 42.31 -14.75
CA PRO A 60 -2.10 41.40 -14.11
C PRO A 60 -2.76 40.03 -14.01
N PHE A 61 -2.48 39.14 -14.97
CA PHE A 61 -2.90 37.75 -14.91
C PHE A 61 -2.01 37.08 -13.85
N PRO A 62 -2.55 36.68 -12.69
CA PRO A 62 -1.77 35.97 -11.70
C PRO A 62 -1.30 34.64 -12.31
N VAL A 63 -0.03 34.33 -12.15
CA VAL A 63 0.52 33.05 -12.61
C VAL A 63 -0.09 31.92 -11.78
N CYS A 64 -0.78 31.00 -12.44
CA CYS A 64 -1.30 29.79 -11.82
C CYS A 64 -0.22 28.71 -11.78
N ILE A 65 0.28 28.41 -10.58
CA ILE A 65 1.26 27.35 -10.36
C ILE A 65 0.61 26.27 -9.49
N ILE A 66 0.24 25.16 -10.13
CA ILE A 66 -0.27 23.97 -9.43
C ILE A 66 0.88 23.01 -9.19
N ASN A 67 1.37 22.97 -7.95
CA ASN A 67 2.41 22.04 -7.55
C ASN A 67 1.81 20.73 -7.03
N LEU A 68 1.39 19.85 -7.94
CA LEU A 68 1.00 18.49 -7.59
C LEU A 68 2.25 17.60 -7.48
N LYS A 69 2.87 17.58 -6.30
CA LYS A 69 4.07 16.78 -5.99
C LYS A 69 3.75 15.28 -5.92
N ALA A 70 4.71 14.43 -6.34
CA ALA A 70 4.61 12.98 -6.16
C ALA A 70 4.71 12.58 -4.67
N GLY A 71 4.08 11.46 -4.31
CA GLY A 71 4.07 10.91 -2.96
C GLY A 71 2.66 10.78 -2.36
N CYS A 72 2.56 10.86 -1.04
CA CYS A 72 1.31 10.69 -0.29
C CYS A 72 0.76 12.03 0.22
N TYR A 73 -0.55 12.18 0.06
CA TYR A 73 -1.36 13.24 0.61
C TYR A 73 -2.33 12.67 1.63
N ARG A 74 -2.57 13.41 2.71
CA ARG A 74 -3.75 13.18 3.56
C ARG A 74 -4.94 13.85 2.91
N ILE A 75 -6.05 13.13 2.83
CA ILE A 75 -7.31 13.66 2.32
C ILE A 75 -8.38 13.65 3.39
N THR A 76 -9.23 14.67 3.35
CA THR A 76 -10.46 14.72 4.13
C THR A 76 -11.61 15.17 3.24
N TYR A 77 -12.65 14.33 3.18
CA TYR A 77 -13.92 14.64 2.54
C TYR A 77 -15.01 14.76 3.59
N LYS A 78 -15.69 15.90 3.62
CA LYS A 78 -16.82 16.17 4.53
C LYS A 78 -18.07 16.37 3.69
N PRO A 79 -18.91 15.33 3.52
CA PRO A 79 -20.21 15.49 2.89
C PRO A 79 -21.10 16.41 3.72
N VAL A 80 -22.23 16.82 3.12
CA VAL A 80 -23.36 17.33 3.90
C VAL A 80 -23.87 16.21 4.81
N GLY A 81 -23.76 16.39 6.14
CA GLY A 81 -24.23 15.43 7.15
C GLY A 81 -23.21 15.12 8.23
N PHE A 82 -23.39 13.98 8.90
CA PHE A 82 -22.57 13.56 10.04
C PHE A 82 -21.36 12.70 9.67
N ASN A 83 -21.24 12.23 8.43
CA ASN A 83 -20.09 11.43 8.04
C ASN A 83 -18.90 12.34 7.72
N VAL A 84 -17.70 11.90 8.09
CA VAL A 84 -16.44 12.46 7.62
C VAL A 84 -15.57 11.31 7.15
N PHE A 85 -14.96 11.49 5.99
CA PHE A 85 -14.06 10.52 5.41
C PHE A 85 -12.65 11.08 5.47
N ASN A 86 -11.76 10.32 6.10
CA ASN A 86 -10.34 10.62 6.13
C ASN A 86 -9.59 9.55 5.37
N GLY A 87 -8.46 9.90 4.77
CA GLY A 87 -7.81 8.98 3.85
C GLY A 87 -6.41 9.38 3.44
N THR A 88 -5.94 8.66 2.44
CA THR A 88 -4.73 9.02 1.69
C THR A 88 -5.01 9.11 0.21
N MET A 89 -4.30 9.99 -0.49
CA MET A 89 -4.22 10.04 -1.95
C MET A 89 -2.75 9.92 -2.35
N ARG A 90 -2.44 9.07 -3.29
CA ARG A 90 -1.09 8.75 -3.77
C ARG A 90 -0.96 9.28 -5.18
N VAL A 91 0.08 10.06 -5.40
CA VAL A 91 0.42 10.61 -6.72
C VAL A 91 1.74 9.99 -7.14
N ASP A 92 1.69 9.02 -8.04
CA ASP A 92 2.88 8.46 -8.66
C ASP A 92 3.14 9.19 -9.99
N LYS A 93 4.39 9.56 -10.22
CA LYS A 93 4.88 10.19 -11.45
C LYS A 93 6.02 9.38 -12.11
N SER A 94 6.14 8.11 -11.74
CA SER A 94 7.17 7.21 -12.26
C SER A 94 6.95 6.89 -13.75
N GLY A 95 8.04 6.59 -14.46
CA GLY A 95 7.98 6.16 -15.86
C GLY A 95 7.43 7.20 -16.84
N GLY A 96 7.40 8.49 -16.49
CA GLY A 96 6.87 9.55 -17.36
C GLY A 96 5.33 9.58 -17.44
N THR A 97 4.65 8.82 -16.59
CA THR A 97 3.19 8.80 -16.50
C THR A 97 2.74 9.26 -15.13
N THR A 98 1.52 9.77 -15.02
CA THR A 98 0.93 10.11 -13.71
C THR A 98 -0.18 9.13 -13.38
N THR A 99 -0.09 8.50 -12.21
CA THR A 99 -1.11 7.60 -11.68
C THR A 99 -1.55 8.11 -10.32
N ILE A 100 -2.86 8.27 -10.11
CA ILE A 100 -3.40 8.76 -8.84
C ILE A 100 -4.47 7.81 -8.29
N SER A 101 -4.32 7.44 -7.02
CA SER A 101 -5.32 6.66 -6.31
C SER A 101 -5.39 6.99 -4.84
N GLY A 102 -6.52 6.70 -4.20
CA GLY A 102 -6.71 6.99 -2.78
C GLY A 102 -7.57 5.98 -2.06
N ASP A 103 -7.52 6.05 -0.73
CA ASP A 103 -8.31 5.23 0.19
C ASP A 103 -9.09 6.14 1.13
N LEU A 104 -10.38 5.88 1.31
CA LEU A 104 -11.26 6.59 2.24
C LEU A 104 -11.69 5.68 3.39
N TYR A 105 -11.62 6.24 4.60
CA TYR A 105 -12.06 5.63 5.85
C TYR A 105 -13.16 6.47 6.47
N ARG A 106 -14.27 5.84 6.82
CA ARG A 106 -15.49 6.51 7.28
C ARG A 106 -15.52 6.67 8.80
N PHE A 107 -15.73 7.90 9.24
CA PHE A 107 -15.91 8.30 10.64
C PHE A 107 -17.23 9.05 10.82
N LEU A 108 -17.69 9.11 12.07
CA LEU A 108 -18.80 9.97 12.47
C LEU A 108 -18.23 11.28 13.04
N ASN A 109 -18.78 12.40 12.59
CA ASN A 109 -18.57 13.73 13.10
C ASN A 109 -19.78 14.13 13.92
N LEU A 110 -19.79 13.74 15.19
CA LEU A 110 -20.81 14.12 16.15
C LEU A 110 -20.47 15.51 16.69
N ILE A 111 -21.18 16.53 16.23
CA ILE A 111 -21.19 17.83 16.91
C ILE A 111 -22.09 17.64 18.13
N ILE A 112 -21.50 17.33 19.28
CA ILE A 112 -22.24 17.32 20.55
C ILE A 112 -22.32 18.78 21.01
N PRO A 113 -23.51 19.42 21.01
CA PRO A 113 -23.65 20.72 21.65
C PRO A 113 -23.42 20.52 23.14
N VAL A 114 -22.25 20.95 23.63
CA VAL A 114 -22.01 21.05 25.06
C VAL A 114 -22.87 22.23 25.53
N THR A 115 -24.02 21.95 26.13
CA THR A 115 -24.75 22.97 26.88
C THR A 115 -23.87 23.36 28.07
N PRO A 116 -23.41 24.62 28.16
CA PRO A 116 -22.59 25.04 29.29
C PRO A 116 -23.46 25.06 30.54
N ILE A 117 -23.34 24.03 31.39
CA ILE A 117 -23.78 24.12 32.78
C ILE A 117 -22.68 24.88 33.53
N GLY A 118 -22.72 26.21 33.44
CA GLY A 118 -21.87 27.10 34.24
C GLY A 118 -21.36 28.34 33.50
N PRO A 119 -21.08 29.44 34.22
CA PRO A 119 -20.69 30.71 33.64
C PRO A 119 -19.19 30.69 33.30
N THR A 120 -18.79 29.99 32.24
CA THR A 120 -17.47 30.19 31.63
C THR A 120 -17.58 30.12 30.10
N PRO A 121 -17.00 31.07 29.35
CA PRO A 121 -17.01 31.02 27.90
C PRO A 121 -15.88 30.10 27.43
N LEU A 122 -16.22 28.87 27.05
CA LEU A 122 -15.29 27.98 26.35
C LEU A 122 -15.76 27.79 24.90
N LYS A 123 -14.80 27.95 23.98
CA LYS A 123 -14.96 27.72 22.54
C LYS A 123 -15.52 26.31 22.27
N PRO A 124 -16.37 26.12 21.24
CA PRO A 124 -16.88 24.81 20.88
C PRO A 124 -15.73 23.86 20.52
N GLN A 125 -15.55 22.79 21.30
CA GLN A 125 -14.64 21.70 20.98
C GLN A 125 -15.34 20.69 20.07
N VAL A 126 -14.77 20.46 18.89
CA VAL A 126 -15.17 19.39 17.98
C VAL A 126 -14.58 18.08 18.52
N ALA A 127 -15.42 17.22 19.09
CA ALA A 127 -15.00 15.88 19.52
C ALA A 127 -15.17 14.89 18.36
N THR A 128 -14.07 14.36 17.84
CA THR A 128 -14.11 13.24 16.89
C THR A 128 -14.27 11.94 17.68
N ALA A 129 -15.49 11.41 17.75
CA ALA A 129 -15.76 10.16 18.45
C ALA A 129 -15.34 8.96 17.56
N GLY A 130 -14.16 8.40 17.84
CA GLY A 130 -13.64 7.24 17.12
C GLY A 130 -12.24 6.80 17.57
N GLY A 131 -12.14 6.28 18.79
CA GLY A 131 -11.10 5.29 19.17
C GLY A 131 -9.66 5.80 19.32
N ALA A 132 -9.34 6.37 20.49
CA ALA A 132 -8.11 6.10 21.20
C ALA A 132 -8.35 6.38 22.69
N SER A 133 -8.08 5.39 23.54
CA SER A 133 -7.88 5.65 24.97
C SER A 133 -6.76 6.68 25.08
N LEU A 134 -7.11 7.90 25.47
CA LEU A 134 -6.17 8.95 25.82
C LEU A 134 -5.43 8.47 27.07
N LYS A 135 -4.34 7.73 26.89
CA LYS A 135 -3.24 7.81 27.85
C LYS A 135 -2.84 9.27 27.90
N THR A 136 -2.91 9.83 29.10
CA THR A 136 -2.52 11.17 29.51
C THR A 136 -1.37 11.69 28.63
N PRO A 137 -1.50 12.86 27.98
CA PRO A 137 -0.40 13.38 27.17
C PRO A 137 0.79 13.66 28.10
N PRO A 138 2.02 13.21 27.76
CA PRO A 138 3.20 13.73 28.43
C PRO A 138 3.24 15.24 28.19
N THR A 139 3.35 16.00 29.27
CA THR A 139 3.43 17.46 29.35
C THR A 139 4.76 18.03 28.82
N SER A 140 5.32 17.45 27.76
CA SER A 140 6.43 18.03 27.03
C SER A 140 5.90 18.75 25.80
N ILE A 141 5.77 20.08 25.87
CA ILE A 141 5.55 20.93 24.70
C ILE A 141 6.79 20.80 23.82
N SER A 142 6.71 20.01 22.75
CA SER A 142 7.73 20.00 21.71
C SER A 142 7.77 21.39 21.07
N ILE A 143 8.90 22.07 21.21
CA ILE A 143 9.23 23.33 20.53
C ILE A 143 9.53 23.14 19.02
N PHE A 144 9.56 21.89 18.55
CA PHE A 144 9.68 21.57 17.12
C PHE A 144 8.30 21.29 16.51
N PRO A 145 8.00 21.81 15.30
CA PRO A 145 6.75 21.53 14.63
C PRO A 145 6.63 20.03 14.37
N ILE A 146 5.61 19.39 14.94
CA ILE A 146 5.30 17.99 14.67
C ILE A 146 4.69 17.94 13.27
N LEU A 147 5.49 17.53 12.29
CA LEU A 147 5.02 17.29 10.93
C LEU A 147 4.08 16.08 10.91
N LEU A 148 3.00 16.19 10.16
CA LEU A 148 2.07 15.10 9.91
C LEU A 148 2.75 14.07 8.99
N ASN A 149 2.56 12.79 9.30
CA ASN A 149 3.04 11.67 8.50
C ASN A 149 1.86 10.97 7.77
N ILE A 150 2.15 9.93 6.99
CA ILE A 150 1.16 9.05 6.34
C ILE A 150 0.23 8.45 7.42
N PRO A 151 -1.07 8.73 7.40
CA PRO A 151 -1.98 8.21 8.42
C PRO A 151 -2.25 6.73 8.21
N ILE A 152 -2.53 6.03 9.31
CA ILE A 152 -3.04 4.67 9.32
C ILE A 152 -4.34 4.72 10.10
N TYR A 153 -5.38 4.09 9.56
CA TYR A 153 -6.72 4.09 10.14
C TYR A 153 -7.17 2.63 10.37
N PRO A 154 -8.07 2.39 11.35
CA PRO A 154 -8.56 1.05 11.65
C PRO A 154 -9.21 0.38 10.44
N ARG A 155 -8.99 -0.93 10.28
CA ARG A 155 -9.44 -1.69 9.11
C ARG A 155 -10.96 -1.68 8.97
N ASN A 156 -11.68 -1.74 10.10
CA ASN A 156 -13.15 -1.67 10.13
C ASN A 156 -13.74 -0.30 9.71
N LYS A 157 -12.90 0.73 9.52
CA LYS A 157 -13.31 2.03 9.00
C LYS A 157 -13.11 2.15 7.50
N TYR A 158 -12.36 1.24 6.87
CA TYR A 158 -12.13 1.29 5.43
C TYR A 158 -13.48 1.24 4.68
N TYR A 159 -13.66 2.18 3.77
CA TYR A 159 -14.94 2.42 3.10
C TYR A 159 -14.84 2.31 1.60
N SER A 160 -13.89 2.98 0.96
CA SER A 160 -13.81 2.99 -0.50
C SER A 160 -12.40 3.27 -1.03
N TYR A 161 -12.17 2.79 -2.25
CA TYR A 161 -11.01 3.11 -3.07
C TYR A 161 -11.38 4.18 -4.10
N LEU A 162 -10.48 5.13 -4.35
CA LEU A 162 -10.60 6.15 -5.39
C LEU A 162 -9.59 5.86 -6.50
N LYS A 163 -10.08 5.59 -7.71
CA LYS A 163 -9.30 5.53 -8.94
C LYS A 163 -9.45 6.85 -9.68
N VAL A 164 -8.40 7.68 -9.74
CA VAL A 164 -8.45 8.88 -10.59
C VAL A 164 -8.29 8.46 -12.05
N THR A 165 -9.18 8.96 -12.90
CA THR A 165 -9.23 8.66 -14.34
C THR A 165 -8.94 9.88 -15.20
N ASN A 166 -8.93 11.09 -14.63
CA ASN A 166 -8.56 12.31 -15.33
C ASN A 166 -7.98 13.36 -14.38
N ILE A 167 -6.99 14.13 -14.86
CA ILE A 167 -6.47 15.33 -14.19
C ILE A 167 -6.56 16.50 -15.17
N GLN A 168 -7.06 17.63 -14.69
CA GLN A 168 -7.01 18.89 -15.41
C GLN A 168 -6.40 19.96 -14.51
N THR A 169 -5.59 20.84 -15.10
CA THR A 169 -5.01 21.98 -14.42
C THR A 169 -5.34 23.23 -15.21
N SER A 170 -5.61 24.34 -14.51
CA SER A 170 -5.83 25.62 -15.18
C SER A 170 -4.60 26.05 -15.99
N PRO A 171 -4.80 26.80 -17.08
CA PRO A 171 -3.69 27.42 -17.82
C PRO A 171 -2.80 28.27 -16.91
N ILE A 172 -1.52 28.39 -17.27
CA ILE A 172 -0.51 29.17 -16.53
C ILE A 172 -0.99 30.62 -16.33
N PHE A 173 -1.65 31.19 -17.35
CA PHE A 173 -2.31 32.49 -17.28
C PHE A 173 -3.80 32.27 -17.05
N ALA A 174 -4.19 32.13 -15.79
CA ALA A 174 -5.59 32.03 -15.39
C ALA A 174 -6.07 33.37 -14.81
N PRO A 175 -7.33 33.78 -15.04
CA PRO A 175 -7.92 34.88 -14.30
C PRO A 175 -7.80 34.69 -12.78
N PRO A 176 -7.75 35.77 -11.98
CA PRO A 176 -7.75 35.68 -10.53
C PRO A 176 -8.87 34.78 -10.00
N GLY A 177 -8.53 33.86 -9.09
CA GLY A 177 -9.48 32.90 -8.51
C GLY A 177 -9.77 31.66 -9.36
N GLN A 178 -9.19 31.52 -10.56
CA GLN A 178 -9.43 30.38 -11.45
C GLN A 178 -8.27 29.36 -11.49
N CYS A 179 -7.27 29.47 -10.60
CA CYS A 179 -6.20 28.49 -10.51
C CYS A 179 -6.71 27.22 -9.79
N ALA A 180 -6.98 26.16 -10.54
CA ALA A 180 -7.65 24.97 -10.05
C ALA A 180 -7.02 23.67 -10.58
N LEU A 181 -6.91 22.69 -9.70
CA LEU A 181 -6.65 21.28 -9.99
C LEU A 181 -7.99 20.54 -9.96
N THR A 182 -8.36 19.92 -11.07
CA THR A 182 -9.56 19.09 -11.15
C THR A 182 -9.17 17.63 -11.31
N LEU A 183 -9.69 16.77 -10.44
CA LEU A 183 -9.52 15.32 -10.50
C LEU A 183 -10.88 14.68 -10.79
N THR A 184 -10.98 13.86 -11.84
CA THR A 184 -12.12 12.96 -12.03
C THR A 184 -11.74 11.60 -11.47
N ALA A 185 -12.58 11.04 -10.58
CA ALA A 185 -12.32 9.77 -9.94
C ALA A 185 -13.53 8.85 -9.95
N GLN A 186 -13.27 7.56 -10.12
CA GLN A 186 -14.20 6.47 -9.88
C GLN A 186 -14.04 6.00 -8.43
N GLU A 187 -15.13 6.01 -7.67
CA GLU A 187 -15.16 5.51 -6.30
C GLU A 187 -15.68 4.08 -6.28
N TYR A 188 -14.96 3.19 -5.62
CA TYR A 188 -15.31 1.79 -5.44
C TYR A 188 -15.56 1.53 -3.95
N VAL A 189 -16.84 1.47 -3.56
CA VAL A 189 -17.20 1.16 -2.16
C VAL A 189 -16.88 -0.29 -1.87
N TYR A 190 -16.12 -0.52 -0.81
CA TYR A 190 -15.67 -1.83 -0.38
C TYR A 190 -16.74 -2.55 0.43
N THR A 191 -17.04 -3.77 0.03
CA THR A 191 -17.85 -4.69 0.82
C THR A 191 -16.93 -5.49 1.72
N GLN A 192 -16.99 -5.23 3.02
CA GLN A 192 -16.24 -5.97 4.03
C GLN A 192 -16.67 -7.45 4.01
N PRO A 193 -15.73 -8.39 4.13
CA PRO A 193 -16.09 -9.80 4.28
C PRO A 193 -16.77 -10.04 5.65
N PRO A 194 -17.51 -11.15 5.81
CA PRO A 194 -17.99 -11.59 7.12
C PRO A 194 -16.85 -11.67 8.16
N ALA A 195 -17.17 -11.52 9.44
CA ALA A 195 -16.18 -11.65 10.50
C ALA A 195 -15.48 -13.02 10.43
N GLY A 196 -14.15 -13.02 10.49
CA GLY A 196 -13.32 -14.22 10.32
C GLY A 196 -12.99 -14.57 8.87
N GLN A 197 -13.54 -13.86 7.89
CA GLN A 197 -13.15 -13.96 6.48
C GLN A 197 -12.32 -12.75 6.04
N PHE A 198 -11.64 -12.88 4.90
CA PHE A 198 -10.66 -11.90 4.41
C PHE A 198 -10.89 -11.47 2.96
N ASN A 199 -11.82 -12.12 2.25
CA ASN A 199 -12.13 -11.84 0.84
C ASN A 199 -13.29 -10.84 0.71
N GLY A 200 -13.04 -9.58 1.04
CA GLY A 200 -13.98 -8.52 0.68
C GLY A 200 -13.96 -8.22 -0.82
N THR A 201 -14.94 -7.45 -1.29
CA THR A 201 -15.13 -7.21 -2.73
C THR A 201 -15.29 -5.74 -3.06
N PHE A 202 -14.94 -5.40 -4.29
CA PHE A 202 -15.29 -4.13 -4.92
C PHE A 202 -16.30 -4.37 -6.04
N PRO A 203 -17.18 -3.39 -6.33
CA PRO A 203 -18.03 -3.46 -7.52
C PRO A 203 -17.18 -3.43 -8.80
N PRO A 204 -17.68 -3.99 -9.92
CA PRO A 204 -17.01 -3.89 -11.21
C PRO A 204 -16.91 -2.42 -11.67
N ALA A 205 -16.04 -2.16 -12.65
CA ALA A 205 -15.95 -0.84 -13.28
C ALA A 205 -17.31 -0.37 -13.83
N PRO A 206 -17.66 0.93 -13.71
CA PRO A 206 -16.83 2.07 -13.25
C PRO A 206 -16.85 2.30 -11.74
N GLY A 207 -17.17 1.28 -10.93
CA GLY A 207 -17.30 1.39 -9.49
C GLY A 207 -18.71 1.81 -9.05
N SER A 208 -18.80 2.34 -7.83
CA SER A 208 -20.06 2.79 -7.22
C SER A 208 -20.55 4.11 -7.79
N ARG A 209 -19.63 5.03 -8.11
CA ARG A 209 -19.95 6.34 -8.72
C ARG A 209 -18.71 6.99 -9.33
N THR A 210 -18.93 8.00 -10.17
CA THR A 210 -17.88 8.91 -10.66
C THR A 210 -18.05 10.29 -10.03
N VAL A 211 -16.97 10.85 -9.51
CA VAL A 211 -16.94 12.14 -8.83
C VAL A 211 -15.91 13.07 -9.49
N THR A 212 -16.15 14.37 -9.41
CA THR A 212 -15.20 15.42 -9.82
C THR A 212 -14.79 16.22 -8.60
N ILE A 213 -13.50 16.32 -8.34
CA ILE A 213 -12.94 17.03 -7.20
C ILE A 213 -12.21 18.26 -7.74
N VAL A 214 -12.72 19.44 -7.43
CA VAL A 214 -12.12 20.72 -7.87
C VAL A 214 -11.41 21.34 -6.67
N LEU A 215 -10.11 21.60 -6.82
CA LEU A 215 -9.20 21.96 -5.76
C LEU A 215 -8.43 23.24 -6.10
N HIS A 216 -8.23 24.10 -5.12
CA HIS A 216 -7.43 25.31 -5.24
C HIS A 216 -6.23 25.25 -4.30
N PRO A 217 -5.03 25.69 -4.74
CA PRO A 217 -3.87 25.76 -3.87
C PRO A 217 -4.11 26.82 -2.77
N VAL A 218 -3.86 26.46 -1.53
CA VAL A 218 -3.93 27.38 -0.38
C VAL A 218 -2.71 27.18 0.54
N PRO A 219 -2.35 28.16 1.39
CA PRO A 219 -1.26 27.98 2.34
C PRO A 219 -1.47 26.74 3.22
N PRO A 220 -0.44 25.88 3.41
CA PRO A 220 -0.58 24.68 4.21
C PRO A 220 -0.86 25.02 5.68
N PRO A 221 -1.87 24.41 6.31
CA PRO A 221 -2.07 24.47 7.75
C PRO A 221 -0.87 23.88 8.51
N PHE A 222 -0.77 24.20 9.81
CA PHE A 222 0.27 23.66 10.68
C PHE A 222 0.36 22.13 10.60
N GLY A 223 1.58 21.62 10.47
CA GLY A 223 1.89 20.19 10.38
C GLY A 223 2.01 19.65 8.95
N PHE A 224 1.54 20.34 7.91
CA PHE A 224 1.79 19.95 6.53
C PHE A 224 3.10 20.54 6.01
N ALA A 225 3.93 19.70 5.37
CA ALA A 225 5.28 20.07 4.92
C ALA A 225 5.37 20.40 3.42
N GLY A 226 4.24 20.38 2.69
CA GLY A 226 4.22 20.54 1.24
C GLY A 226 2.92 21.14 0.71
N PRO A 227 2.65 20.96 -0.60
CA PRO A 227 1.46 21.50 -1.25
C PRO A 227 0.17 21.09 -0.52
N TYR A 228 -0.74 22.04 -0.39
CA TYR A 228 -2.03 21.84 0.26
C TYR A 228 -3.13 22.48 -0.58
N PHE A 229 -4.24 21.78 -0.68
CA PHE A 229 -5.35 22.13 -1.55
C PHE A 229 -6.69 22.00 -0.82
N GLU A 230 -7.60 22.92 -1.10
CA GLU A 230 -8.98 22.89 -0.61
C GLU A 230 -9.96 23.11 -1.75
N GLY A 231 -11.15 22.54 -1.63
CA GLY A 231 -12.20 22.73 -2.60
C GLY A 231 -13.41 21.85 -2.34
N ARG A 232 -14.05 21.38 -3.42
CA ARG A 232 -15.36 20.72 -3.37
C ARG A 232 -15.35 19.44 -4.20
N LEU A 233 -16.14 18.47 -3.75
CA LEU A 233 -16.42 17.24 -4.48
C LEU A 233 -17.83 17.34 -5.10
N PHE A 234 -17.94 16.99 -6.37
CA PHE A 234 -19.17 17.01 -7.15
C PHE A 234 -19.51 15.62 -7.69
N GLU A 235 -20.79 15.33 -7.80
CA GLU A 235 -21.33 14.13 -8.44
C GLU A 235 -22.46 14.55 -9.38
N GLY A 236 -22.32 14.26 -10.68
CA GLY A 236 -23.26 14.74 -11.69
C GLY A 236 -23.42 16.27 -11.70
N GLY A 237 -22.37 17.02 -11.37
CA GLY A 237 -22.39 18.49 -11.24
C GLY A 237 -22.99 19.02 -9.93
N VAL A 238 -23.54 18.15 -9.07
CA VAL A 238 -24.11 18.54 -7.78
C VAL A 238 -23.02 18.54 -6.71
N ASP A 239 -22.89 19.64 -5.97
CA ASP A 239 -21.96 19.75 -4.84
C ASP A 239 -22.33 18.75 -3.72
N LYS A 240 -21.37 17.92 -3.34
CA LYS A 240 -21.53 16.91 -2.29
C LYS A 240 -20.79 17.24 -1.00
N GLY A 241 -20.00 18.31 -0.96
CA GLY A 241 -19.31 18.76 0.24
C GLY A 241 -17.87 19.18 0.02
N SER A 242 -17.19 19.54 1.11
CA SER A 242 -15.80 20.01 1.06
C SER A 242 -14.81 18.85 0.94
N PHE A 243 -13.75 19.07 0.18
CA PHE A 243 -12.61 18.17 0.04
C PHE A 243 -11.31 18.94 0.30
N SER A 244 -10.37 18.32 1.00
CA SER A 244 -9.03 18.86 1.24
C SER A 244 -7.98 17.79 1.01
N MET A 245 -6.80 18.20 0.55
CA MET A 245 -5.69 17.31 0.23
C MET A 245 -4.35 17.99 0.57
N GLY A 246 -3.56 17.41 1.47
CA GLY A 246 -2.29 17.96 1.93
C GLY A 246 -1.13 16.98 1.85
N TRP A 247 -0.02 17.37 1.23
CA TRP A 247 1.16 16.52 1.04
C TRP A 247 1.88 16.27 2.37
N VAL A 248 2.22 15.01 2.63
CA VAL A 248 2.87 14.59 3.89
C VAL A 248 4.13 13.75 3.72
N SER A 249 4.31 13.08 2.59
CA SER A 249 5.49 12.22 2.39
C SER A 249 5.80 12.01 0.91
N SER A 250 7.07 11.77 0.59
CA SER A 250 7.49 11.29 -0.73
C SER A 250 7.19 9.80 -0.93
N PHE A 251 6.99 9.05 0.16
CA PHE A 251 6.51 7.68 0.11
C PHE A 251 4.99 7.65 -0.06
N PHE A 252 4.47 6.60 -0.70
CA PHE A 252 3.05 6.37 -0.92
C PHE A 252 2.35 5.70 0.27
N ARG A 253 3.10 4.87 1.00
CA ARG A 253 2.64 4.04 2.11
C ARG A 253 3.75 3.94 3.16
N ARG A 254 3.40 3.54 4.38
CA ARG A 254 4.36 3.18 5.41
C ARG A 254 3.94 1.88 6.09
N ALA A 255 4.91 1.09 6.50
CA ALA A 255 4.70 -0.18 7.19
C ALA A 255 5.84 -0.51 8.16
N LYS A 256 5.60 -1.50 9.00
CA LYS A 256 6.63 -2.18 9.80
C LYS A 256 6.83 -3.59 9.27
N VAL A 257 8.08 -4.03 9.23
CA VAL A 257 8.45 -5.42 8.99
C VAL A 257 9.15 -5.93 10.24
N GLU A 258 8.53 -6.88 10.93
CA GLU A 258 9.14 -7.63 12.02
C GLU A 258 9.81 -8.87 11.43
N VAL A 259 11.06 -9.14 11.83
CA VAL A 259 11.82 -10.28 11.35
C VAL A 259 12.21 -11.15 12.54
N ASP A 260 11.68 -12.36 12.56
CA ASP A 260 12.06 -13.41 13.51
C ASP A 260 12.83 -14.50 12.80
N THR A 261 13.85 -15.05 13.46
CA THR A 261 14.76 -16.06 12.91
C THR A 261 14.80 -17.28 13.80
N LEU A 262 14.49 -18.43 13.22
CA LEU A 262 14.55 -19.72 13.90
C LEU A 262 16.01 -20.12 14.17
N THR A 263 16.22 -20.85 15.26
CA THR A 263 17.50 -21.45 15.60
C THR A 263 18.02 -22.29 14.43
N GLY A 264 19.26 -22.03 14.03
CA GLY A 264 19.89 -22.68 12.89
C GLY A 264 19.56 -22.07 11.52
N ALA A 265 18.65 -21.09 11.43
CA ALA A 265 18.42 -20.27 10.24
C ALA A 265 19.40 -19.08 10.17
N VAL A 266 19.41 -18.38 9.03
CA VAL A 266 20.12 -17.10 8.85
C VAL A 266 19.12 -16.12 8.26
N ALA A 267 18.96 -14.94 8.86
CA ALA A 267 18.10 -13.86 8.35
C ALA A 267 18.73 -13.19 7.12
N PRO A 268 17.94 -12.59 6.21
CA PRO A 268 18.49 -11.80 5.10
C PRO A 268 19.34 -10.65 5.64
N GLN A 269 20.60 -10.59 5.20
CA GLN A 269 21.57 -9.60 5.63
C GLN A 269 21.68 -8.46 4.61
N PRO A 270 21.94 -7.22 5.05
CA PRO A 270 22.22 -6.11 4.14
C PRO A 270 23.36 -6.45 3.17
N VAL A 271 23.22 -6.07 1.90
CA VAL A 271 24.20 -6.34 0.83
C VAL A 271 24.68 -5.03 0.19
N PRO A 272 25.87 -4.99 -0.44
CA PRO A 272 26.29 -3.78 -1.16
C PRO A 272 25.27 -3.37 -2.24
N ALA A 273 24.99 -2.07 -2.40
CA ALA A 273 24.09 -1.62 -3.45
C ALA A 273 24.68 -1.86 -4.85
N ILE A 274 23.83 -2.23 -5.82
CA ILE A 274 24.27 -2.46 -7.22
C ILE A 274 24.82 -1.18 -7.86
N SER A 275 24.32 -0.02 -7.44
CA SER A 275 24.79 1.30 -7.90
C SER A 275 26.23 1.63 -7.48
N GLY A 276 26.88 0.79 -6.66
CA GLY A 276 28.26 0.98 -6.22
C GLY A 276 28.42 1.91 -5.00
N GLY A 277 27.32 2.41 -4.43
CA GLY A 277 27.34 3.24 -3.22
C GLY A 277 26.24 2.84 -2.23
N GLY A 278 26.62 2.59 -0.97
CA GLY A 278 25.69 2.24 0.11
C GLY A 278 25.32 0.76 0.18
N THR A 279 24.23 0.49 0.89
CA THR A 279 23.76 -0.85 1.23
C THR A 279 22.30 -1.02 0.80
N GLU A 280 21.98 -2.17 0.22
CA GLU A 280 20.63 -2.66 -0.02
C GLU A 280 20.20 -3.56 1.14
N ASP A 281 19.11 -3.20 1.81
CA ASP A 281 18.39 -4.00 2.79
C ASP A 281 16.88 -4.00 2.49
N ILE A 282 16.08 -4.63 3.35
CA ILE A 282 14.62 -4.67 3.21
C ILE A 282 14.04 -3.25 3.11
N ARG A 283 14.50 -2.32 3.96
CA ARG A 283 14.00 -0.94 3.99
C ARG A 283 14.34 -0.20 2.69
N THR A 284 15.59 -0.25 2.24
CA THR A 284 16.00 0.48 1.03
C THR A 284 15.36 -0.11 -0.22
N THR A 285 15.15 -1.44 -0.25
CA THR A 285 14.47 -2.13 -1.35
C THR A 285 13.02 -1.66 -1.47
N TYR A 286 12.29 -1.56 -0.36
CA TYR A 286 10.93 -1.03 -0.39
C TYR A 286 10.87 0.47 -0.62
N ALA A 287 11.90 1.22 -0.22
CA ALA A 287 11.99 2.64 -0.51
C ALA A 287 12.00 2.93 -2.02
N THR A 288 12.62 2.08 -2.84
CA THR A 288 12.57 2.24 -4.31
C THR A 288 11.18 1.99 -4.89
N ALA A 289 10.34 1.23 -4.19
CA ALA A 289 8.93 1.02 -4.53
C ALA A 289 7.98 2.05 -3.89
N GLY A 290 8.53 3.10 -3.25
CA GLY A 290 7.73 4.17 -2.64
C GLY A 290 7.10 3.79 -1.29
N TRP A 291 7.64 2.81 -0.57
CA TRP A 291 7.22 2.47 0.78
C TRP A 291 8.21 2.94 1.84
N ASP A 292 7.70 3.59 2.89
CA ASP A 292 8.44 3.90 4.10
C ASP A 292 8.37 2.72 5.08
N VAL A 293 9.34 1.83 4.99
CA VAL A 293 9.40 0.61 5.82
C VAL A 293 10.34 0.80 7.01
N THR A 294 9.85 0.51 8.20
CA THR A 294 10.69 0.31 9.40
C THR A 294 10.88 -1.19 9.62
N VAL A 295 12.13 -1.64 9.74
CA VAL A 295 12.45 -3.06 9.97
C VAL A 295 12.88 -3.25 11.42
N LYS A 296 12.29 -4.24 12.10
CA LYS A 296 12.66 -4.68 13.46
C LYS A 296 13.09 -6.14 13.37
N TYR A 297 14.37 -6.43 13.59
CA TYR A 297 14.82 -7.79 13.83
C TYR A 297 14.59 -8.08 15.31
N ASP A 298 13.57 -8.87 15.65
CA ASP A 298 13.13 -9.04 17.04
C ASP A 298 13.77 -10.27 17.69
N GLN A 299 13.30 -11.47 17.36
CA GLN A 299 13.83 -12.71 17.91
C GLN A 299 14.80 -13.35 16.92
N THR A 300 16.07 -13.53 17.30
CA THR A 300 17.09 -14.09 16.40
C THR A 300 17.37 -15.58 16.59
N ASN A 301 16.77 -16.20 17.61
CA ASN A 301 16.99 -17.60 17.98
C ASN A 301 15.69 -18.27 18.46
N VAL A 302 14.63 -18.15 17.67
CA VAL A 302 13.36 -18.82 18.00
C VAL A 302 13.59 -20.34 18.07
N PRO A 303 13.13 -21.04 19.13
CA PRO A 303 13.29 -22.50 19.22
C PRO A 303 12.53 -23.23 18.12
N VAL A 304 13.08 -24.34 17.64
CA VAL A 304 12.35 -25.25 16.74
C VAL A 304 11.16 -25.85 17.51
N PRO A 305 9.92 -25.81 16.98
CA PRO A 305 8.77 -26.43 17.63
C PRO A 305 8.98 -27.93 17.88
N ALA A 306 8.44 -28.42 18.99
CA ALA A 306 8.54 -29.84 19.34
C ALA A 306 7.93 -30.72 18.24
N GLY A 307 8.63 -31.79 17.85
CA GLY A 307 8.20 -32.70 16.78
C GLY A 307 8.52 -32.22 15.36
N VAL A 308 8.99 -30.97 15.18
CA VAL A 308 9.38 -30.45 13.87
C VAL A 308 10.86 -30.69 13.61
N THR A 309 11.19 -31.22 12.43
CA THR A 309 12.58 -31.31 11.95
C THR A 309 12.88 -30.12 11.06
N ALA A 310 13.56 -29.10 11.59
CA ALA A 310 13.76 -27.82 10.92
C ALA A 310 14.52 -27.88 9.58
N THR A 311 15.16 -29.00 9.27
CA THR A 311 15.84 -29.23 7.98
C THR A 311 14.95 -29.84 6.91
N ASN A 312 13.72 -30.26 7.22
CA ASN A 312 12.78 -30.79 6.24
C ASN A 312 12.03 -29.66 5.52
N CYS A 313 11.21 -30.02 4.51
CA CYS A 313 10.17 -29.10 4.06
C CYS A 313 9.16 -28.93 5.18
N TRP A 314 8.77 -27.69 5.44
CA TRP A 314 7.82 -27.40 6.50
C TRP A 314 6.39 -27.65 6.02
N SER A 315 5.58 -28.27 6.87
CA SER A 315 4.15 -28.33 6.62
C SER A 315 3.53 -26.93 6.82
N PRO A 316 2.46 -26.58 6.09
CA PRO A 316 1.70 -25.37 6.36
C PRO A 316 1.26 -25.27 7.83
N ALA A 317 0.81 -26.38 8.43
CA ALA A 317 0.35 -26.41 9.82
C ALA A 317 1.46 -26.05 10.83
N ASP A 318 2.67 -26.61 10.67
CA ASP A 318 3.80 -26.31 11.55
C ASP A 318 4.28 -24.87 11.43
N LEU A 319 4.32 -24.35 10.19
CA LEU A 319 4.62 -22.93 9.96
C LEU A 319 3.57 -22.04 10.59
N HIS A 320 2.27 -22.33 10.41
CA HIS A 320 1.20 -21.56 11.02
C HIS A 320 1.32 -21.52 12.54
N ALA A 321 1.55 -22.69 13.16
CA ALA A 321 1.68 -22.80 14.60
C ALA A 321 2.87 -21.98 15.11
N LEU A 322 4.04 -22.09 14.48
CA LEU A 322 5.21 -21.28 14.79
C LEU A 322 4.88 -19.79 14.69
N MET A 323 4.35 -19.38 13.54
CA MET A 323 3.95 -18.02 13.19
C MET A 323 3.01 -17.38 14.21
N LEU A 324 2.02 -18.13 14.71
CA LEU A 324 1.09 -17.67 15.73
C LEU A 324 1.75 -17.44 17.11
N THR A 325 2.81 -18.19 17.41
CA THR A 325 3.51 -18.13 18.71
C THR A 325 4.59 -17.06 18.80
N VAL A 326 5.18 -16.67 17.66
CA VAL A 326 6.39 -15.80 17.66
C VAL A 326 6.08 -14.33 17.45
N ARG A 327 5.06 -14.02 16.64
CA ARG A 327 4.69 -12.64 16.28
C ARG A 327 4.50 -11.76 17.51
N ASP A 328 4.89 -10.48 17.43
CA ASP A 328 4.73 -9.55 18.54
C ASP A 328 3.24 -9.43 18.95
N PRO A 329 2.85 -9.85 20.16
CA PRO A 329 1.46 -9.80 20.62
C PRO A 329 0.96 -8.37 20.85
N ALA A 330 1.85 -7.38 20.90
CA ALA A 330 1.50 -5.97 21.01
C ALA A 330 1.16 -5.32 19.65
N THR A 331 1.33 -6.05 18.53
CA THR A 331 0.99 -5.57 17.20
C THR A 331 -0.48 -5.19 17.10
N ASN A 332 -0.74 -3.94 16.72
CA ASN A 332 -2.10 -3.43 16.51
C ASN A 332 -2.31 -3.01 15.05
N LEU A 333 -2.87 -3.92 14.27
CA LEU A 333 -3.12 -3.74 12.83
C LEU A 333 -4.15 -2.65 12.50
N ASP A 334 -4.84 -2.09 13.51
CA ASP A 334 -5.72 -0.94 13.34
C ASP A 334 -5.01 0.40 13.58
N ALA A 335 -3.76 0.37 14.03
CA ALA A 335 -2.90 1.54 14.25
C ALA A 335 -1.61 1.52 13.40
N GLU A 336 -1.24 0.36 12.87
CA GLU A 336 -0.08 0.19 12.00
C GLU A 336 -0.31 -0.86 10.90
N TRP A 337 0.36 -0.67 9.76
CA TRP A 337 0.52 -1.72 8.76
C TRP A 337 1.76 -2.50 9.17
N HIS A 338 1.59 -3.76 9.50
CA HIS A 338 2.64 -4.61 10.03
C HIS A 338 2.68 -5.88 9.19
N MET A 339 3.88 -6.27 8.75
CA MET A 339 4.15 -7.56 8.13
C MET A 339 5.16 -8.34 8.98
N HIS A 340 4.85 -9.57 9.34
CA HIS A 340 5.78 -10.43 10.06
C HIS A 340 6.50 -11.37 9.08
N LEU A 341 7.83 -11.37 9.08
CA LEU A 341 8.69 -12.26 8.30
C LEU A 341 9.36 -13.25 9.25
N VAL A 342 8.95 -14.51 9.20
CA VAL A 342 9.67 -15.59 9.91
C VAL A 342 10.69 -16.24 8.99
N VAL A 343 11.93 -16.39 9.46
CA VAL A 343 13.01 -17.02 8.71
C VAL A 343 13.31 -18.38 9.32
N VAL A 344 13.08 -19.44 8.54
CA VAL A 344 13.31 -20.83 8.95
C VAL A 344 14.38 -21.49 8.06
N PRO A 345 15.04 -22.58 8.48
CA PRO A 345 15.73 -23.44 7.54
C PRO A 345 14.69 -24.32 6.81
N ALA A 346 14.99 -24.80 5.61
CA ALA A 346 14.27 -25.89 4.97
C ALA A 346 15.18 -26.57 3.94
N LYS A 347 14.92 -27.83 3.60
CA LYS A 347 15.73 -28.58 2.63
C LYS A 347 15.74 -27.89 1.26
N MET A 348 16.81 -28.10 0.50
CA MET A 348 16.86 -27.69 -0.90
C MET A 348 15.68 -28.24 -1.71
N GLY A 349 14.99 -27.36 -2.43
CA GLY A 349 13.79 -27.68 -3.22
C GLY A 349 12.42 -27.46 -2.54
N CYS A 350 12.34 -27.04 -1.28
CA CYS A 350 11.05 -26.87 -0.57
C CYS A 350 10.25 -25.57 -0.87
N GLY A 351 10.59 -24.81 -1.91
CA GLY A 351 10.04 -23.46 -2.17
C GLY A 351 10.77 -22.35 -1.39
N ARG A 352 10.86 -21.13 -1.90
CA ARG A 352 11.75 -20.08 -1.31
C ARG A 352 11.10 -19.29 -0.17
N GLY A 353 9.79 -19.40 -0.04
CA GLY A 353 8.98 -18.85 1.03
C GLY A 353 7.51 -19.18 0.81
N VAL A 354 6.67 -18.67 1.71
CA VAL A 354 5.22 -18.87 1.67
C VAL A 354 4.52 -17.77 2.45
N MET A 355 3.37 -17.32 1.96
CA MET A 355 2.52 -16.38 2.68
C MET A 355 1.73 -17.06 3.79
N TYR A 356 1.37 -16.32 4.85
CA TYR A 356 0.41 -16.78 5.85
C TYR A 356 -0.93 -17.16 5.22
N ASP A 357 -1.24 -16.51 4.12
CA ASP A 357 -2.55 -16.43 3.51
C ASP A 357 -2.94 -17.76 2.80
N THR A 358 -1.96 -18.55 2.35
CA THR A 358 -2.13 -19.93 1.85
C THR A 358 -2.18 -20.96 2.98
N ILE A 359 -1.93 -20.53 4.21
CA ILE A 359 -1.81 -21.39 5.39
C ILE A 359 -3.02 -21.24 6.32
N GLY A 360 -3.42 -20.00 6.65
CA GLY A 360 -4.51 -19.70 7.58
C GLY A 360 -4.65 -18.20 7.91
N THR A 361 -5.63 -17.84 8.74
CA THR A 361 -5.74 -16.50 9.32
C THR A 361 -5.05 -16.46 10.68
N PRO A 362 -4.35 -15.38 11.08
CA PRO A 362 -4.17 -14.06 10.44
C PRO A 362 -3.32 -14.11 9.17
N ARG A 363 -3.35 -13.08 8.31
CA ARG A 363 -2.66 -13.04 7.00
C ARG A 363 -1.46 -12.09 6.95
N GLU A 364 -1.17 -11.41 8.05
CA GLU A 364 -0.14 -10.37 8.15
C GLU A 364 1.26 -10.95 8.38
N GLY A 365 1.64 -11.92 7.55
CA GLY A 365 2.99 -12.46 7.59
C GLY A 365 3.36 -13.36 6.41
N VAL A 366 4.64 -13.69 6.36
CA VAL A 366 5.28 -14.52 5.36
C VAL A 366 6.42 -15.31 6.01
N ALA A 367 6.83 -16.42 5.40
CA ALA A 367 8.06 -17.10 5.74
C ALA A 367 9.06 -17.06 4.60
N SER A 368 10.35 -17.02 4.93
CA SER A 368 11.45 -17.19 3.98
C SER A 368 12.42 -18.26 4.44
N PHE A 369 12.87 -19.12 3.51
CA PHE A 369 13.55 -20.36 3.88
C PHE A 369 15.06 -20.29 3.58
N SER A 370 15.88 -20.09 4.61
CA SER A 370 17.33 -19.84 4.48
C SER A 370 18.16 -20.96 3.82
N ASP A 371 17.67 -22.20 3.78
CA ASP A 371 18.42 -23.38 3.32
C ASP A 371 17.96 -23.99 1.99
N VAL A 372 16.87 -23.49 1.41
CA VAL A 372 16.26 -24.07 0.19
C VAL A 372 17.11 -23.85 -1.04
N GLY A 373 17.76 -22.70 -1.14
CA GLY A 373 18.66 -22.41 -2.24
C GLY A 373 18.00 -22.30 -3.62
N TYR A 374 18.81 -22.52 -4.65
CA TYR A 374 18.45 -22.31 -6.05
C TYR A 374 18.79 -23.56 -6.89
N PRO A 375 18.01 -24.65 -6.77
CA PRO A 375 18.26 -25.87 -7.56
C PRO A 375 18.20 -25.55 -9.05
N HIS A 376 19.20 -25.92 -9.84
CA HIS A 376 19.18 -25.66 -11.28
C HIS A 376 17.98 -26.31 -11.99
N THR A 377 17.40 -27.35 -11.39
CA THR A 377 16.21 -28.06 -11.86
C THR A 377 14.90 -27.30 -11.71
N ASP A 378 14.85 -26.24 -10.89
CA ASP A 378 13.62 -25.43 -10.70
C ASP A 378 13.29 -24.58 -11.94
N THR A 379 14.18 -24.53 -12.93
CA THR A 379 14.00 -23.72 -14.13
C THR A 379 14.33 -24.55 -15.37
N SER A 380 13.51 -24.40 -16.41
CA SER A 380 13.79 -25.01 -17.73
C SER A 380 15.06 -24.45 -18.39
N ASN A 381 15.51 -23.27 -17.96
CA ASN A 381 16.78 -22.68 -18.38
C ASN A 381 17.82 -22.77 -17.26
N PRO A 382 18.85 -23.63 -17.36
CA PRO A 382 19.83 -23.88 -16.30
C PRO A 382 20.71 -22.67 -15.95
N THR A 383 20.67 -21.60 -16.74
CA THR A 383 21.42 -20.35 -16.47
C THR A 383 20.62 -19.31 -15.65
N SER A 384 19.34 -19.56 -15.38
CA SER A 384 18.41 -18.58 -14.78
C SER A 384 18.86 -18.09 -13.40
N PHE A 385 19.54 -18.93 -12.63
CA PHE A 385 20.07 -18.56 -11.31
C PHE A 385 21.52 -18.07 -11.33
N GLY A 386 22.19 -18.11 -12.48
CA GLY A 386 23.59 -17.69 -12.63
C GLY A 386 24.50 -18.29 -11.55
N THR A 387 25.27 -17.44 -10.87
CA THR A 387 26.20 -17.85 -9.81
C THR A 387 25.54 -18.35 -8.52
N ALA A 388 24.21 -18.24 -8.41
CA ALA A 388 23.44 -18.70 -7.27
C ALA A 388 22.99 -20.17 -7.42
N ALA A 389 23.04 -20.73 -8.64
CA ALA A 389 22.63 -22.11 -8.92
C ALA A 389 23.27 -23.11 -7.95
N ASP A 390 22.45 -24.04 -7.46
CA ASP A 390 22.75 -25.12 -6.51
C ASP A 390 23.34 -24.67 -5.17
N LYS A 391 23.25 -23.39 -4.83
CA LYS A 391 23.65 -22.86 -3.52
C LYS A 391 22.43 -22.60 -2.64
N LYS A 392 22.58 -22.87 -1.35
CA LYS A 392 21.60 -22.47 -0.31
C LYS A 392 21.44 -20.95 -0.27
N GLN A 393 20.25 -20.45 0.06
CA GLN A 393 19.97 -19.01 0.09
C GLN A 393 20.93 -18.28 1.04
N ARG A 394 21.18 -18.84 2.24
CA ARG A 394 22.13 -18.27 3.22
C ARG A 394 23.55 -18.06 2.69
N LEU A 395 23.96 -18.78 1.63
CA LEU A 395 25.29 -18.70 1.05
C LEU A 395 25.35 -17.70 -0.12
N VAL A 396 24.22 -17.11 -0.51
CA VAL A 396 24.12 -16.14 -1.60
C VAL A 396 23.33 -14.91 -1.11
N PRO A 397 23.93 -14.04 -0.29
CA PRO A 397 23.22 -12.98 0.44
C PRO A 397 22.34 -12.08 -0.44
N ARG A 398 22.81 -11.69 -1.64
CA ARG A 398 22.04 -10.84 -2.55
C ARG A 398 20.79 -11.54 -3.08
N ALA A 399 20.93 -12.80 -3.49
CA ALA A 399 19.80 -13.58 -3.99
C ALA A 399 18.80 -13.81 -2.85
N PHE A 400 19.29 -14.08 -1.64
CA PHE A 400 18.42 -14.27 -0.47
C PHE A 400 17.69 -12.98 -0.06
N MET A 401 18.36 -11.82 -0.07
CA MET A 401 17.71 -10.53 0.16
C MET A 401 16.57 -10.29 -0.84
N ARG A 402 16.79 -10.59 -2.12
CA ARG A 402 15.75 -10.49 -3.16
C ARG A 402 14.58 -11.44 -2.89
N SER A 403 14.86 -12.69 -2.56
CA SER A 403 13.83 -13.68 -2.24
C SER A 403 13.01 -13.25 -1.01
N ALA A 404 13.64 -12.84 0.09
CA ALA A 404 12.92 -12.39 1.28
C ALA A 404 12.05 -11.13 1.02
N CYS A 405 12.53 -10.18 0.21
CA CYS A 405 11.75 -9.02 -0.21
C CYS A 405 10.60 -9.39 -1.16
N HIS A 406 10.80 -10.41 -2.01
CA HIS A 406 9.73 -10.95 -2.86
C HIS A 406 8.61 -11.57 -2.02
N GLU A 407 8.96 -12.44 -1.05
CA GLU A 407 7.96 -13.00 -0.13
C GLU A 407 7.21 -11.92 0.64
N THR A 408 7.95 -10.99 1.27
CA THR A 408 7.35 -9.87 2.00
C THR A 408 6.49 -8.98 1.07
N GLY A 409 6.83 -8.93 -0.22
CA GLY A 409 6.08 -8.21 -1.26
C GLY A 409 4.72 -8.84 -1.53
N HIS A 410 4.64 -10.18 -1.57
CA HIS A 410 3.38 -10.89 -1.60
C HIS A 410 2.49 -10.50 -0.41
N GLY A 411 3.07 -10.45 0.80
CA GLY A 411 2.36 -10.04 2.02
C GLY A 411 1.75 -8.64 1.93
N PHE A 412 2.36 -7.70 1.21
CA PHE A 412 1.80 -6.35 0.98
C PHE A 412 0.69 -6.28 -0.07
N ASN A 413 0.09 -7.42 -0.41
CA ASN A 413 -0.97 -7.58 -1.41
C ASN A 413 -0.47 -7.45 -2.86
N GLN A 414 0.76 -7.89 -3.13
CA GLN A 414 1.05 -8.43 -4.46
C GLN A 414 0.38 -9.80 -4.52
N ILE A 415 -0.84 -9.85 -5.05
CA ILE A 415 -1.51 -11.10 -5.42
C ILE A 415 -0.45 -12.00 -6.08
N HIS A 416 -0.44 -13.29 -5.73
CA HIS A 416 0.24 -14.31 -6.52
C HIS A 416 -0.29 -14.18 -7.96
N GLN A 417 0.40 -13.44 -8.82
CA GLN A 417 0.17 -13.48 -10.26
C GLN A 417 0.71 -14.81 -10.77
N GLU A 418 0.17 -15.93 -10.27
CA GLU A 418 0.43 -17.26 -10.83
C GLU A 418 -0.32 -17.46 -12.16
N GLN A 419 -0.93 -16.40 -12.69
CA GLN A 419 -1.61 -16.35 -13.98
C GLN A 419 -1.16 -15.13 -14.82
N GLU A 420 0.14 -14.83 -14.83
CA GLU A 420 0.75 -14.16 -15.99
C GLU A 420 1.52 -15.17 -16.85
#